data_AF-A0A6S6S249-F1
#
_entry.id   AF-A0A6S6S249-F1
#
_cell.length_a   1.000
_cell.length_b   1.000
_cell.length_c   1.000
_cell.angle_alpha   90.00
_cell.angle_beta   90.00
_cell.angle_gamma   90.00
#
_symmetry.space_group_name_H-M   'P 1'
#
loop_
_entity.id
_entity.type
_entity.pdbx_description
1 polymer ?
#
loop_
_entity_poly.entity_id
_entity_poly.type
_entity_poly.pdbx_seq_one_letter_code
_entity_poly.pdbx_strand_id
1 'polypeptide(L)'
;MTAGLLAKKAVKKGLMRKPWVKTSLARGSKVVTDYLAKAGLTDYLNQLGFNLLGYGCTTCIGNSAPLPAAIDEAIKKHDLTVGAVLSGNRNFEGRIHLLVKTNWLE
;
A
#
# COMPACT_ATOMS: atom_id res chain seq x y z
N MET A 1 -8.78 -0.71 -11.73
CA MET A 1 -8.77 -1.87 -12.65
C MET A 1 -7.36 -2.30 -13.05
N THR A 2 -6.54 -1.40 -13.58
CA THR A 2 -5.17 -1.71 -14.08
C THR A 2 -4.28 -2.40 -13.04
N ALA A 3 -4.26 -1.89 -11.80
CA ALA A 3 -3.52 -2.52 -10.70
C ALA A 3 -3.94 -3.97 -10.43
N GLY A 4 -5.24 -4.28 -10.52
CA GLY A 4 -5.74 -5.64 -10.35
C GLY A 4 -5.32 -6.57 -11.50
N LEU A 5 -5.30 -6.08 -12.73
CA LEU A 5 -4.80 -6.85 -13.88
C LEU A 5 -3.28 -7.12 -13.76
N LEU A 6 -2.52 -6.14 -13.27
CA LEU A 6 -1.11 -6.32 -12.97
C LEU A 6 -0.91 -7.34 -11.85
N ALA A 7 -1.67 -7.24 -10.76
CA ALA A 7 -1.64 -8.20 -9.66
C ALA A 7 -1.93 -9.63 -10.13
N LYS A 8 -2.93 -9.80 -10.99
CA LYS A 8 -3.24 -11.09 -11.60
C LYS A 8 -2.06 -11.67 -12.38
N LYS A 9 -1.37 -10.85 -13.18
CA LYS A 9 -0.17 -11.30 -13.91
C LYS A 9 0.99 -11.62 -12.96
N ALA A 10 1.21 -10.82 -11.93
CA ALA A 10 2.28 -11.02 -10.94
C ALA A 10 2.09 -12.36 -10.19
N VAL A 11 0.90 -12.58 -9.64
CA VAL A 11 0.55 -13.82 -8.93
C VAL A 11 0.67 -15.04 -9.84
N LYS A 12 0.19 -14.96 -11.09
CA LYS A 12 0.35 -16.05 -12.07
C LYS A 12 1.80 -16.38 -12.41
N LYS A 13 2.72 -15.43 -12.23
CA LYS A 13 4.16 -15.62 -12.40
C LYS A 13 4.86 -16.04 -11.09
N GLY A 14 4.12 -16.32 -10.02
CA GLY A 14 4.67 -16.69 -8.71
C GLY A 14 5.31 -15.52 -7.95
N LEU A 15 5.05 -14.27 -8.36
CA LEU A 15 5.61 -13.10 -7.68
C LEU A 15 4.78 -12.77 -6.44
N MET A 16 5.48 -12.48 -5.36
CA MET A 16 4.91 -12.07 -4.07
C MET A 16 5.65 -10.86 -3.53
N ARG A 17 4.91 -10.02 -2.80
CA ARG A 17 5.49 -8.90 -2.06
C ARG A 17 6.43 -9.42 -0.96
N LYS A 18 7.55 -8.73 -0.75
CA LYS A 18 8.44 -9.00 0.39
C LYS A 18 7.76 -8.68 1.73
N PRO A 19 7.89 -9.52 2.77
CA PRO A 19 7.07 -9.46 3.98
C PRO A 19 7.17 -8.14 4.75
N TRP A 20 8.33 -7.46 4.71
CA TRP A 20 8.56 -6.17 5.38
C TRP A 20 7.88 -4.96 4.73
N VAL A 21 7.36 -5.10 3.50
CA VAL A 21 6.68 -3.99 2.80
C VAL A 21 5.26 -3.84 3.33
N LYS A 22 4.90 -2.69 3.90
CA LYS A 22 3.52 -2.44 4.31
C LYS A 22 2.66 -2.05 3.12
N THR A 23 1.71 -2.90 2.75
CA THR A 23 0.71 -2.60 1.71
C THR A 23 -0.65 -2.27 2.28
N SER A 24 -1.36 -1.39 1.58
CA SER A 24 -2.71 -0.96 1.95
C SER A 24 -3.52 -0.70 0.70
N LEU A 25 -4.79 -1.09 0.70
CA LEU A 25 -5.76 -0.67 -0.31
C LEU A 25 -6.91 0.08 0.37
N ALA A 26 -7.00 1.38 0.10
CA ALA A 26 -8.14 2.20 0.47
C ALA A 26 -8.89 2.63 -0.79
N ARG A 27 -10.22 2.67 -0.70
CA ARG A 27 -11.08 2.97 -1.85
C ARG A 27 -11.92 4.21 -1.56
N GLY A 28 -12.11 5.06 -2.57
CA GLY A 28 -12.99 6.23 -2.43
C GLY A 28 -14.48 5.88 -2.37
N SER A 29 -14.88 4.71 -2.91
CA SER A 29 -16.27 4.30 -3.00
C SER A 29 -16.42 2.77 -3.02
N LYS A 30 -17.58 2.28 -2.57
CA LYS A 30 -17.99 0.87 -2.68
C LYS A 30 -18.07 0.39 -4.13
N VAL A 31 -18.39 1.28 -5.07
CA VAL A 31 -18.44 0.97 -6.51
C VAL A 31 -17.11 0.38 -7.01
N VAL A 32 -15.99 0.84 -6.45
CA VAL A 32 -14.65 0.31 -6.78
C VAL A 32 -14.48 -1.13 -6.35
N THR A 33 -15.02 -1.47 -5.18
CA THR A 33 -15.05 -2.85 -4.69
C THR A 33 -15.86 -3.74 -5.61
N ASP A 34 -17.03 -3.26 -6.00
CA ASP A 34 -17.99 -4.05 -6.75
C ASP A 34 -17.44 -4.43 -8.13
N TYR A 35 -16.85 -3.47 -8.85
CA TYR A 35 -16.28 -3.80 -10.17
C TYR A 35 -15.02 -4.67 -10.06
N LEU A 36 -14.20 -4.52 -9.01
CA LEU A 36 -13.01 -5.37 -8.81
C LEU A 36 -13.41 -6.80 -8.44
N ALA A 37 -14.46 -6.95 -7.64
CA ALA A 37 -15.03 -8.25 -7.28
C ALA A 37 -15.66 -8.93 -8.50
N LYS A 38 -16.50 -8.20 -9.26
CA LYS A 38 -17.10 -8.71 -10.51
C LYS A 38 -16.05 -9.14 -11.54
N ALA A 39 -14.91 -8.44 -11.60
CA ALA A 39 -13.79 -8.80 -12.47
C ALA A 39 -12.91 -9.94 -11.92
N GLY A 40 -13.18 -10.45 -10.71
CA GLY A 40 -12.36 -11.47 -10.04
C GLY A 40 -10.94 -10.99 -9.73
N LEU A 41 -10.73 -9.68 -9.55
CA LEU A 41 -9.41 -9.08 -9.33
C LEU A 41 -9.07 -8.89 -7.85
N THR A 42 -10.07 -8.85 -6.98
CA THR A 42 -9.91 -8.65 -5.54
C THR A 42 -8.98 -9.70 -4.91
N ASP A 43 -9.12 -10.97 -5.28
CA ASP A 43 -8.34 -12.05 -4.66
C ASP A 43 -6.85 -11.95 -5.01
N TYR A 44 -6.51 -11.53 -6.23
CA TYR A 44 -5.13 -11.32 -6.64
C TYR A 44 -4.49 -10.13 -5.91
N LEU A 45 -5.25 -9.07 -5.65
CA LEU A 45 -4.79 -7.94 -4.84
C LEU A 45 -4.55 -8.36 -3.39
N ASN A 46 -5.48 -9.14 -2.82
CA ASN A 46 -5.36 -9.66 -1.46
C ASN A 46 -4.13 -10.57 -1.30
N GLN A 47 -3.84 -11.44 -2.28
CA GLN A 47 -2.65 -12.32 -2.27
C GLN A 47 -1.34 -11.52 -2.22
N LEU A 48 -1.29 -10.34 -2.85
CA LEU A 48 -0.13 -9.45 -2.78
C LEU A 48 -0.12 -8.57 -1.51
N GLY A 49 -1.12 -8.71 -0.64
CA GLY A 49 -1.26 -7.96 0.61
C GLY A 49 -2.01 -6.64 0.48
N PHE A 50 -2.63 -6.33 -0.66
CA PHE A 50 -3.46 -5.14 -0.88
C PHE A 50 -4.90 -5.39 -0.41
N ASN A 51 -5.04 -5.79 0.85
CA ASN A 51 -6.33 -5.99 1.48
C ASN A 51 -7.07 -4.66 1.64
N LEU A 52 -8.40 -4.71 1.53
CA LEU A 52 -9.23 -3.54 1.79
C LEU A 52 -9.09 -3.13 3.26
N LEU A 53 -8.54 -1.95 3.51
CA LEU A 53 -8.55 -1.33 4.84
C LEU A 53 -9.88 -0.63 5.14
N GLY A 54 -10.49 -0.02 4.13
CA GLY A 54 -11.74 0.71 4.28
C GLY A 54 -11.98 1.69 3.15
N TYR A 55 -13.00 2.52 3.35
CA TYR A 55 -13.38 3.57 2.41
C TYR A 55 -13.06 4.94 3.01
N GLY A 56 -12.23 5.72 2.33
CA GLY A 56 -11.80 7.04 2.80
C GLY A 56 -10.32 7.34 2.54
N CYS A 57 -9.86 8.46 3.07
CA CYS A 57 -8.56 9.03 2.73
C CYS A 57 -7.34 8.24 3.26
N THR A 58 -7.44 7.64 4.46
CA THR A 58 -6.40 6.76 5.06
C THR A 58 -4.96 7.27 4.89
N THR A 59 -4.07 6.49 4.24
CA THR A 59 -2.66 6.81 3.98
C THR A 59 -2.47 8.15 3.26
N CYS A 60 -3.40 8.57 2.40
CA CYS A 60 -3.30 9.84 1.66
C CYS A 60 -3.25 11.08 2.58
N ILE A 61 -3.85 10.98 3.77
CA ILE A 61 -3.83 12.06 4.79
C ILE A 61 -2.82 11.79 5.92
N GLY A 62 -2.02 10.73 5.83
CA GLY A 62 -1.08 10.33 6.88
C GLY A 62 -1.64 9.33 7.90
N ASN A 63 -2.89 8.89 7.74
CA ASN A 63 -3.47 7.82 8.56
C ASN A 63 -3.03 6.45 8.02
N SER A 64 -1.72 6.21 8.00
CA SER A 64 -1.08 5.02 7.43
C SER A 64 -0.94 3.86 8.41
N ALA A 65 -1.37 4.02 9.67
CA ALA A 65 -1.15 3.08 10.79
C ALA A 65 0.34 2.85 11.10
N PRO A 66 0.71 2.38 12.31
CA PRO A 66 2.12 2.16 12.67
C PRO A 66 2.78 1.09 11.78
N LEU A 67 4.08 1.23 11.55
CA LEU A 67 4.91 0.17 10.98
C LEU A 67 5.07 -0.98 12.00
N PRO A 68 5.32 -2.22 11.55
CA PRO A 68 5.68 -3.30 12.46
C PRO A 68 6.89 -2.90 13.31
N ALA A 69 6.85 -3.19 14.62
CA ALA A 69 7.86 -2.74 15.58
C ALA A 69 9.30 -3.08 15.15
N ALA A 70 9.53 -4.29 14.62
CA ALA A 70 10.84 -4.70 14.13
C ALA A 70 11.37 -3.82 12.97
N ILE A 71 10.49 -3.30 12.11
CA ILE A 71 10.86 -2.40 11.01
C ILE A 71 11.09 -0.98 11.54
N ASP A 72 10.22 -0.51 12.43
CA ASP A 72 10.31 0.80 13.09
C ASP A 72 11.66 0.95 13.84
N GLU A 73 12.00 -0.05 14.65
CA GLU A 73 13.26 -0.12 15.38
C GLU A 73 14.47 -0.21 14.45
N ALA A 74 14.40 -1.03 13.38
CA ALA A 74 15.51 -1.15 12.43
C ALA A 74 15.79 0.17 11.72
N ILE A 75 14.75 0.92 11.34
CA ILE A 75 14.90 2.24 10.70
C ILE A 75 15.61 3.21 11.65
N LYS A 76 15.17 3.28 12.91
CA LYS A 76 15.75 4.18 13.93
C LYS A 76 17.17 3.80 14.29
N LYS A 77 17.43 2.50 14.51
CA LYS A 77 18.73 1.99 14.97
C LYS A 77 19.83 2.16 13.93
N HIS A 78 19.50 2.02 12.65
CA HIS A 78 20.46 2.03 11.55
C HIS A 78 20.39 3.30 10.70
N ASP A 79 19.63 4.32 11.13
CA ASP A 79 19.34 5.56 10.39
C ASP A 79 19.05 5.32 8.89
N LEU A 80 18.15 4.37 8.62
CA LEU A 80 17.85 3.97 7.25
C LEU A 80 17.00 5.02 6.55
N THR A 81 17.37 5.37 5.33
CA THR A 81 16.50 6.14 4.43
C THR A 81 15.47 5.19 3.82
N VAL A 82 14.24 5.26 4.30
CA VAL A 82 13.12 4.48 3.75
C VAL A 82 12.20 5.36 2.91
N GLY A 83 11.52 4.70 1.97
CA GLY A 83 10.60 5.34 1.04
C GLY A 83 9.19 4.75 1.07
N ALA A 84 8.20 5.59 0.77
CA ALA A 84 6.85 5.14 0.47
C ALA A 84 6.47 5.51 -0.98
N VAL A 85 5.66 4.66 -1.59
CA VAL A 85 5.04 4.90 -2.90
C VAL A 85 3.54 4.89 -2.68
N LEU A 86 2.83 5.88 -3.22
CA LEU A 86 1.38 6.00 -3.05
C LEU A 86 0.69 6.58 -4.29
N SER A 87 -0.53 6.10 -4.56
CA SER A 87 -1.42 6.66 -5.58
C SER A 87 -2.22 7.87 -5.05
N GLY A 88 -1.54 8.78 -4.35
CA GLY A 88 -2.10 9.98 -3.71
C GLY A 88 -1.80 11.27 -4.49
N ASN A 89 -1.89 12.42 -3.81
CA ASN A 89 -1.61 13.73 -4.44
C ASN A 89 -0.52 14.56 -3.75
N ARG A 90 -0.05 14.15 -2.56
CA ARG A 90 0.92 14.87 -1.74
C ARG A 90 1.92 13.89 -1.15
N ASN A 91 3.19 14.29 -1.14
CA ASN A 91 4.33 13.44 -0.76
C ASN A 91 5.39 14.19 0.07
N PHE A 92 5.01 15.23 0.81
CA PHE A 92 5.93 15.94 1.70
C PHE A 92 6.48 15.02 2.80
N GLU A 93 7.68 15.30 3.30
CA GLU A 93 8.31 14.56 4.39
C GLU A 93 7.40 14.50 5.63
N GLY A 94 7.35 13.33 6.29
CA GLY A 94 6.51 13.12 7.48
C GLY A 94 5.01 13.07 7.22
N ARG A 95 4.53 13.39 6.00
CA ARG A 95 3.10 13.38 5.66
C ARG A 95 2.49 11.98 5.70
N ILE A 96 3.23 10.99 5.20
CA ILE A 96 2.73 9.61 5.08
C ILE A 96 2.98 8.83 6.36
N HIS A 97 4.19 8.92 6.88
CA HIS A 97 4.60 8.34 8.15
C HIS A 97 5.81 9.12 8.66
N LEU A 98 5.93 9.33 9.98
CA LEU A 98 6.99 10.15 10.59
C LEU A 98 8.41 9.64 10.30
N LEU A 99 8.56 8.33 10.14
CA LEU A 99 9.85 7.69 9.82
C LEU A 99 10.18 7.63 8.33
N VAL A 100 9.26 8.05 7.45
CA VAL A 100 9.46 7.96 6.01
C VAL A 100 9.88 9.32 5.47
N LYS A 101 11.17 9.43 5.17
CA LYS A 101 11.82 10.66 4.66
C LYS A 101 11.56 10.86 3.16
N THR A 102 11.41 9.78 2.37
CA THR A 102 11.21 9.86 0.91
C THR A 102 9.83 9.34 0.50
N ASN A 103 9.06 10.11 -0.26
CA ASN A 103 7.72 9.70 -0.69
C ASN A 103 7.53 9.98 -2.19
N TRP A 104 6.99 9.01 -2.91
CA TRP A 104 6.81 9.05 -4.37
C TRP A 104 5.34 8.86 -4.75
N LEU A 105 4.86 9.63 -5.72
CA LEU A 105 3.50 9.53 -6.26
C LEU A 105 3.50 8.68 -7.54
N GLU A 106 2.50 7.81 -7.69
CA GLU A 106 2.28 6.96 -8.88
C GLU A 106 0.84 7.06 -9.43
#